data_AF-A0A495QND0-F1
#
_entry.id   AF-A0A495QND0-F1
#
_cell.length_a   1.000
_cell.length_b   1.000
_cell.length_c   1.000
_cell.angle_alpha   90.00
_cell.angle_beta   90.00
_cell.angle_gamma   90.00
#
_symmetry.space_group_name_H-M   'P 1'
#
loop_
_entity.id
_entity.type
_entity.pdbx_description
1 polymer ?
#
loop_
_entity_poly.entity_id
_entity_poly.type
_entity_poly.pdbx_seq_one_letter_code
_entity_poly.pdbx_strand_id
1 'polypeptide(L)'
;MSTWIAVIATGLGCYALKLGGLVTPRRVLDDPRVRRFTELVPVALLTALIAVQAFADGRSLEFDAARLAGLGTAAVALALRAPFLVVLGVAAGVAAGLRLLGL
;
A
#
# COMPACT_ATOMS: atom_id res chain seq x y z
N MET A 1 -5.20 -28.07 1.95
CA MET A 1 -6.62 -27.90 1.61
C MET A 1 -7.23 -26.65 2.23
N SER A 2 -7.02 -26.38 3.52
CA SER A 2 -7.46 -25.14 4.19
C SER A 2 -7.00 -23.85 3.49
N THR A 3 -5.76 -23.77 3.00
CA THR A 3 -5.24 -22.59 2.27
C THR A 3 -6.02 -22.33 0.98
N TRP A 4 -6.34 -23.37 0.22
CA TRP A 4 -7.14 -23.25 -1.01
C TRP A 4 -8.57 -22.80 -0.72
N ILE A 5 -9.17 -23.29 0.36
CA ILE A 5 -10.48 -22.82 0.83
C ILE A 5 -10.41 -21.33 1.19
N ALA A 6 -9.39 -20.90 1.92
CA ALA A 6 -9.20 -19.49 2.27
C ALA A 6 -9.03 -18.60 1.03
N VAL A 7 -8.21 -19.00 0.06
CA VAL A 7 -8.00 -18.26 -1.19
C VAL A 7 -9.30 -18.12 -1.97
N ILE A 8 -10.05 -19.21 -2.15
CA ILE A 8 -11.33 -19.18 -2.86
C ILE A 8 -12.34 -18.32 -2.10
N ALA A 9 -12.42 -18.44 -0.78
CA ALA A 9 -13.33 -17.65 0.05
C ALA A 9 -13.01 -16.15 -0.02
N THR A 10 -11.73 -15.76 0.05
CA THR A 10 -11.31 -14.36 -0.11
C THR A 10 -11.64 -13.84 -1.51
N GLY A 11 -11.38 -14.63 -2.55
CA GLY A 11 -11.73 -14.27 -3.93
C GLY A 11 -13.23 -14.04 -4.10
N LEU A 12 -14.05 -14.95 -3.59
CA LEU A 12 -15.51 -14.84 -3.62
C LEU A 12 -16.00 -13.63 -2.82
N GLY A 13 -15.41 -13.38 -1.64
CA GLY A 13 -15.72 -12.23 -0.79
C GLY A 13 -15.41 -10.89 -1.47
N CYS A 14 -14.23 -10.75 -2.08
CA CYS A 14 -13.89 -9.57 -2.87
C CYS A 14 -14.86 -9.35 -4.05
N TYR A 15 -15.27 -10.43 -4.71
CA TYR A 15 -16.24 -10.36 -5.80
C TYR A 15 -17.63 -9.91 -5.32
N ALA A 16 -18.10 -10.47 -4.19
CA ALA A 16 -19.36 -10.09 -3.57
C ALA A 16 -19.36 -8.61 -3.14
N LEU A 17 -18.26 -8.11 -2.56
CA LEU A 17 -18.10 -6.70 -2.22
C LEU A 17 -18.18 -5.79 -3.46
N LYS A 18 -17.55 -6.19 -4.57
CA LYS A 18 -17.61 -5.45 -5.83
C LYS A 18 -19.03 -5.41 -6.41
N LEU A 19 -19.74 -6.54 -6.37
CA LEU A 19 -21.15 -6.62 -6.76
C LEU A 19 -22.04 -5.76 -5.87
N GLY A 20 -21.81 -5.75 -4.55
CA GLY A 20 -22.50 -4.87 -3.62
C GLY A 20 -22.36 -3.40 -4.01
N GLY A 21 -21.16 -2.98 -4.39
CA GLY A 21 -20.92 -1.62 -4.91
C GLY A 21 -21.69 -1.30 -6.20
N LEU A 22 -21.86 -2.28 -7.11
CA LEU A 22 -22.60 -2.12 -8.36
C LEU A 22 -24.13 -2.05 -8.16
N VAL A 23 -24.65 -2.77 -7.16
CA VAL A 23 -26.08 -2.81 -6.82
C VAL A 23 -26.49 -1.64 -5.92
N THR A 24 -25.52 -0.89 -5.38
CA THR A 24 -25.78 0.22 -4.47
C THR A 24 -26.59 1.33 -5.16
N PRO A 25 -27.73 1.77 -4.59
CA PRO A 25 -28.55 2.83 -5.17
C PRO A 25 -27.80 4.15 -5.29
N ARG A 26 -27.94 4.85 -6.42
CA ARG A 26 -27.30 6.15 -6.70
C ARG A 26 -27.53 7.19 -5.60
N ARG A 27 -28.69 7.14 -4.95
CA ARG A 27 -29.08 8.02 -3.83
C ARG A 27 -28.13 7.98 -2.62
N VAL A 28 -27.42 6.87 -2.40
CA VAL A 28 -26.40 6.73 -1.34
C VAL A 28 -25.03 7.24 -1.82
N LEU A 29 -24.76 7.15 -3.11
CA LEU A 29 -23.52 7.56 -3.75
C LEU A 29 -23.46 9.08 -4.01
N ASP A 30 -24.63 9.71 -4.16
CA ASP A 30 -24.78 11.16 -4.34
C ASP A 30 -24.54 11.96 -3.05
N ASP A 31 -24.39 11.31 -1.88
CA ASP A 31 -24.04 12.00 -0.64
C ASP A 31 -22.56 12.47 -0.70
N PRO A 32 -22.29 13.78 -0.55
CA PRO A 32 -20.94 14.32 -0.57
C PRO A 32 -19.98 13.65 0.43
N ARG A 33 -20.50 13.14 1.55
CA ARG A 33 -19.70 12.48 2.59
C ARG A 33 -19.22 11.10 2.13
N VAL A 34 -20.10 10.33 1.48
CA VAL A 34 -19.77 8.98 0.98
C VAL A 34 -18.72 9.08 -0.12
N ARG A 35 -18.89 10.03 -1.05
CA ARG A 35 -17.91 10.26 -2.12
C ARG A 35 -16.52 10.63 -1.58
N ARG A 36 -16.46 11.57 -0.62
CA ARG A 36 -15.19 11.95 0.02
C ARG A 36 -14.54 10.77 0.74
N PHE A 37 -15.32 9.91 1.38
CA PHE A 37 -14.82 8.71 2.03
C PHE A 37 -14.23 7.72 1.00
N THR A 38 -14.95 7.44 -0.10
CA THR A 38 -14.47 6.52 -1.15
C THR A 38 -13.18 7.01 -1.81
N GLU A 39 -12.98 8.32 -1.95
CA GLU A 39 -11.74 8.90 -2.49
C GLU A 39 -10.57 8.79 -1.48
N LEU A 40 -10.84 8.93 -0.18
CA LEU A 40 -9.80 8.92 0.86
C LEU A 40 -9.41 7.52 1.34
N VAL A 41 -10.35 6.55 1.30
CA VAL A 41 -10.11 5.18 1.80
C VAL A 41 -8.92 4.50 1.12
N PRO A 42 -8.79 4.47 -0.22
CA PRO A 42 -7.64 3.85 -0.87
C PRO A 42 -6.31 4.49 -0.43
N VAL A 43 -6.28 5.83 -0.34
CA VAL A 43 -5.08 6.56 0.08
C VAL A 43 -4.74 6.24 1.54
N ALA A 44 -5.72 6.24 2.43
CA ALA A 44 -5.54 5.93 3.85
C ALA A 44 -5.05 4.49 4.04
N LEU A 45 -5.65 3.53 3.35
CA LEU A 45 -5.28 2.11 3.42
C LEU A 45 -3.89 1.85 2.84
N LEU A 46 -3.55 2.43 1.68
CA LEU A 46 -2.21 2.32 1.10
C LEU A 46 -1.16 2.99 2.00
N THR A 47 -1.46 4.14 2.58
CA THR A 47 -0.56 4.83 3.51
C THR A 47 -0.34 4.02 4.78
N ALA A 48 -1.41 3.47 5.36
CA ALA A 48 -1.31 2.58 6.52
C ALA A 48 -0.52 1.31 6.19
N LEU A 49 -0.74 0.72 5.01
CA LEU A 49 0.00 -0.45 4.54
C LEU A 49 1.49 -0.14 4.36
N ILE A 50 1.83 1.01 3.77
CA ILE A 50 3.21 1.46 3.64
C ILE A 50 3.83 1.67 5.02
N ALA A 51 3.13 2.31 5.95
CA ALA A 51 3.61 2.50 7.32
C ALA A 51 3.86 1.16 8.03
N VAL A 52 2.89 0.23 8.00
CA VAL A 52 3.05 -1.10 8.61
C VAL A 52 4.20 -1.85 7.97
N GLN A 53 4.30 -1.88 6.64
CA GLN A 53 5.43 -2.54 5.97
C GLN A 53 6.76 -1.84 6.23
N ALA A 54 6.78 -0.53 6.45
CA ALA A 54 8.01 0.21 6.75
C ALA A 54 8.54 -0.09 8.16
N PHE A 55 7.64 -0.29 9.13
CA PHE A 55 7.98 -0.39 10.56
C PHE A 55 7.81 -1.79 11.15
N ALA A 56 7.15 -2.72 10.47
CA ALA A 56 6.89 -4.06 10.97
C ALA A 56 7.18 -5.11 9.89
N ASP A 57 7.78 -6.22 10.31
CA ASP A 57 7.90 -7.44 9.50
C ASP A 57 7.38 -8.64 10.29
N GLY A 58 6.24 -9.18 9.87
CA GLY A 58 5.55 -10.26 10.58
C GLY A 58 5.08 -9.89 11.99
N ARG A 59 5.85 -10.28 13.02
CA ARG A 59 5.52 -10.12 14.45
C ARG A 59 6.59 -9.37 15.26
N SER A 60 7.70 -8.96 14.64
CA SER A 60 8.74 -8.16 15.28
C SER A 60 8.76 -6.75 14.69
N LEU A 61 8.94 -5.76 15.56
CA LEU A 61 9.37 -4.43 15.13
C LEU A 61 10.86 -4.52 14.83
N GLU A 62 11.20 -4.81 13.59
CA GLU A 62 12.54 -4.59 13.07
C GLU A 62 12.57 -3.21 12.43
N PHE A 63 13.25 -2.27 13.10
CA PHE A 63 13.59 -0.98 12.49
C PHE A 63 14.66 -1.22 11.42
N ASP A 64 14.24 -1.70 10.25
CA ASP A 64 15.09 -1.87 9.09
C ASP A 64 15.47 -0.48 8.55
N ALA A 65 16.66 -0.01 8.96
CA ALA A 65 17.20 1.28 8.56
C ALA A 65 17.34 1.39 7.03
N ALA A 66 17.56 0.28 6.32
CA ALA A 66 17.64 0.26 4.86
C ALA A 66 16.27 0.50 4.21
N ARG A 67 15.20 -0.07 4.77
CA ARG A 67 13.82 0.15 4.28
C ARG A 67 13.35 1.59 4.49
N LEU A 68 13.65 2.17 5.66
CA LEU A 68 13.35 3.57 5.95
C LEU A 68 14.17 4.55 5.09
N ALA A 69 15.45 4.26 4.86
CA ALA A 69 16.29 5.06 3.97
C ALA A 69 15.83 4.99 2.50
N GLY A 70 15.43 3.80 2.02
CA GLY A 70 14.83 3.63 0.69
C GLY A 70 13.52 4.42 0.52
N LEU A 71 12.64 4.39 1.53
CA LEU A 71 11.41 5.19 1.54
C LEU A 71 11.68 6.71 1.59
N GLY A 72 12.62 7.13 2.43
CA GLY A 72 13.02 8.54 2.52
C GLY A 72 13.59 9.07 1.21
N THR A 73 14.44 8.29 0.54
CA THR A 73 15.00 8.67 -0.76
C THR A 73 13.94 8.69 -1.87
N ALA A 74 12.98 7.75 -1.87
CA ALA A 74 11.83 7.81 -2.76
C ALA A 74 11.01 9.10 -2.56
N ALA A 75 10.74 9.48 -1.31
CA ALA A 75 10.00 10.69 -0.99
C ALA A 75 10.71 11.96 -1.46
N VAL A 76 12.04 12.03 -1.29
CA VAL A 76 12.86 13.17 -1.77
C VAL A 76 12.87 13.22 -3.30
N ALA A 77 13.06 12.09 -3.98
CA ALA A 77 13.06 12.04 -5.44
C ALA A 77 11.68 12.42 -6.03
N LEU A 78 10.59 12.04 -5.37
CA LEU A 78 9.24 12.45 -5.74
C LEU A 78 9.01 13.95 -5.52
N ALA A 79 9.54 14.52 -4.42
CA ALA A 79 9.47 15.96 -4.17
C ALA A 79 10.23 16.78 -5.25
N LEU A 80 11.31 16.22 -5.79
CA LEU A 80 12.05 16.77 -6.93
C LEU A 80 11.34 16.57 -8.29
N ARG A 81 10.13 16.00 -8.31
CA ARG A 81 9.32 15.69 -9.51
C ARG A 81 10.04 14.76 -10.51
N ALA A 82 10.89 13.86 -10.03
CA ALA A 82 11.53 12.86 -10.88
C ALA A 82 10.50 11.88 -11.50
N PRO A 83 10.76 11.33 -12.69
CA PRO A 83 9.87 10.33 -13.30
C PRO A 83 9.81 9.07 -12.42
N PHE A 84 8.65 8.42 -12.38
CA PHE A 84 8.36 7.31 -11.46
C PHE A 84 9.42 6.19 -11.50
N LEU A 85 9.91 5.84 -12.69
CA LEU A 85 10.96 4.84 -12.86
C LEU A 85 12.29 5.23 -12.19
N VAL A 86 12.66 6.52 -12.24
CA VAL A 86 13.88 7.02 -11.58
C VAL A 86 13.73 7.00 -10.07
N VAL A 87 12.56 7.40 -9.55
CA VAL A 87 12.25 7.30 -8.11
C VAL A 87 12.41 5.86 -7.63
N LEU A 88 11.82 4.91 -8.36
CA LEU A 88 11.87 3.50 -8.00
C LEU A 88 13.29 2.93 -8.07
N GLY A 89 14.05 3.30 -9.11
CA GLY A 89 15.44 2.87 -9.29
C GLY A 89 16.36 3.39 -8.19
N VAL A 90 16.25 4.68 -7.83
CA VAL A 90 17.06 5.27 -6.75
C VAL A 90 16.71 4.63 -5.40
N ALA A 91 15.42 4.49 -5.08
CA ALA A 91 14.99 3.90 -3.83
C ALA A 91 15.45 2.43 -3.70
N ALA A 92 15.30 1.64 -4.77
CA ALA A 92 15.77 0.26 -4.81
C ALA A 92 17.30 0.17 -4.71
N GLY A 93 18.02 1.07 -5.41
CA GLY A 93 19.48 1.13 -5.36
C GLY A 93 20.00 1.48 -3.97
N VAL A 94 19.38 2.43 -3.28
CA VAL A 94 19.75 2.81 -1.90
C VAL A 94 19.46 1.66 -0.93
N ALA A 95 18.28 1.05 -1.00
CA ALA A 95 17.93 -0.09 -0.16
C ALA A 95 18.86 -1.29 -0.40
N ALA A 96 19.17 -1.61 -1.65
CA ALA A 96 20.09 -2.69 -2.02
C ALA A 96 21.53 -2.39 -1.57
N GLY A 97 22.00 -1.15 -1.74
CA GLY A 97 23.32 -0.72 -1.31
C GLY A 97 23.50 -0.81 0.21
N LEU A 98 22.49 -0.40 0.98
CA LEU A 98 22.50 -0.50 2.44
C LEU A 98 22.47 -1.97 2.91
N ARG A 99 21.66 -2.82 2.26
CA ARG A 99 21.67 -4.27 2.53
C ARG A 99 23.00 -4.95 2.22
N LEU A 100 23.68 -4.53 1.14
CA LEU A 100 25.01 -5.04 0.79
C LEU A 100 26.08 -4.63 1.81
N LEU A 101 25.88 -3.52 2.52
CA LEU A 101 26.76 -3.06 3.59
C LEU A 101 26.49 -3.76 4.94
N GLY A 102 25.51 -4.67 5.00
CA GLY A 102 25.21 -5.47 6.20
C GLY A 102 24.31 -4.78 7.23
N LEU A 103 23.59 -3.73 6.82
CA LEU A 103 22.44 -3.15 7.54
C LEU A 103 21.14 -3.84 7.10
#